data_AF-A0A7C6XKF5-F1
#
_entry.id   AF-A0A7C6XKF5-F1
#
_cell.length_a   1.000
_cell.length_b   1.000
_cell.length_c   1.000
_cell.angle_alpha   90.00
_cell.angle_beta   90.00
_cell.angle_gamma   90.00
#
_symmetry.space_group_name_H-M   'P 1'
#
loop_
_entity.id
_entity.type
_entity.pdbx_description
1 polymer ?
#
loop_
_entity_poly.entity_id
_entity_poly.type
_entity_poly.pdbx_seq_one_letter_code
_entity_poly.pdbx_strand_id
1 'polypeptide(L)'
;MASRTRRPAFPALTGTALVETLLGGWRALSRLEVDGFAVLRSRGVTRRANSAVPIDPPTDPDSLDAALTRIEGLLGAAGESPTFRLFSADGLDHEPVRAALEQRGYAAGPPVHVLLRPLADLRAAPDPRAAITVGAPPED
;
A
#
# COMPACT_ATOMS: atom_id res chain seq x y z
N MET A 1 -26.78 -28.32 20.86
CA MET A 1 -26.91 -27.06 20.11
C MET A 1 -25.64 -26.86 19.30
N ALA A 2 -25.71 -26.99 17.97
CA ALA A 2 -24.56 -26.76 17.11
C ALA A 2 -24.26 -25.26 17.03
N SER A 3 -23.07 -24.86 17.47
CA SER A 3 -22.58 -23.48 17.33
C SER A 3 -22.40 -23.19 15.84
N ARG A 4 -23.30 -22.37 15.27
CA ARG A 4 -23.14 -21.85 13.90
C ARG A 4 -21.98 -20.86 13.92
N THR A 5 -20.79 -21.34 13.57
CA THR A 5 -19.64 -20.49 13.25
C THR A 5 -20.04 -19.57 12.10
N ARG A 6 -20.44 -18.34 12.41
CA ARG A 6 -20.78 -17.35 11.40
C ARG A 6 -19.46 -16.94 10.75
N ARG A 7 -19.24 -17.41 9.52
CA ARG A 7 -18.12 -16.99 8.68
C ARG A 7 -18.09 -15.46 8.64
N PRO A 8 -16.95 -14.79 8.84
CA PRO A 8 -16.89 -13.34 8.70
C PRO A 8 -17.38 -12.97 7.30
N ALA A 9 -18.30 -12.00 7.23
CA ALA A 9 -18.98 -11.60 6.00
C ALA A 9 -18.11 -10.72 5.08
N PHE A 10 -16.83 -10.54 5.42
CA PHE A 10 -15.92 -9.74 4.65
C PHE A 10 -15.11 -10.65 3.72
N PRO A 11 -14.97 -10.30 2.43
CA PRO A 11 -14.05 -11.01 1.55
C PRO A 11 -12.65 -10.98 2.16
N ALA A 12 -11.91 -12.07 2.00
CA ALA A 12 -10.51 -12.10 2.42
C ALA A 12 -9.75 -10.99 1.67
N LEU A 13 -9.04 -10.14 2.40
CA LEU A 13 -8.17 -9.13 1.83
C LEU A 13 -6.90 -9.83 1.33
N THR A 14 -6.86 -10.18 0.05
CA THR A 14 -5.74 -10.84 -0.63
C THR A 14 -5.37 -10.08 -1.92
N GLY A 15 -4.20 -10.41 -2.49
CA GLY A 15 -3.76 -9.82 -3.76
C GLY A 15 -3.82 -8.29 -3.77
N THR A 16 -4.31 -7.72 -4.88
CA THR A 16 -4.45 -6.28 -5.06
C THR A 16 -5.37 -5.62 -4.04
N ALA A 17 -6.44 -6.28 -3.58
CA ALA A 17 -7.36 -5.74 -2.58
C ALA A 17 -6.67 -5.51 -1.22
N LEU A 18 -5.73 -6.39 -0.86
CA LEU A 18 -4.87 -6.18 0.30
C LEU A 18 -3.98 -4.95 0.10
N VAL A 19 -3.31 -4.83 -1.05
CA VAL A 19 -2.43 -3.69 -1.36
C VAL A 19 -3.20 -2.38 -1.25
N GLU A 20 -4.36 -2.28 -1.91
CA GLU A 20 -5.21 -1.09 -1.87
C GLU A 20 -5.63 -0.71 -0.45
N THR A 21 -6.00 -1.71 0.37
CA THR A 21 -6.32 -1.48 1.78
C THR A 21 -5.13 -0.92 2.56
N LEU A 22 -3.93 -1.46 2.33
CA LEU A 22 -2.70 -0.99 2.97
C LEU A 22 -2.33 0.43 2.54
N LEU A 23 -2.60 0.82 1.28
CA LEU A 23 -2.41 2.19 0.81
C LEU A 23 -3.40 3.16 1.46
N GLY A 24 -4.63 2.71 1.72
CA GLY A 24 -5.65 3.49 2.42
C GLY A 24 -5.34 3.78 3.89
N GLY A 25 -4.51 2.95 4.54
CA GLY A 25 -4.15 3.08 5.95
C GLY A 25 -3.22 4.26 6.27
N TRP A 26 -2.42 4.71 5.30
CA TRP A 26 -1.61 5.92 5.42
C TRP A 26 -1.66 6.70 4.12
N ARG A 27 -2.61 7.64 4.05
CA ARG A 27 -2.92 8.36 2.82
C ARG A 27 -1.80 9.32 2.43
N ALA A 28 -1.43 9.28 1.15
CA ALA A 28 -0.57 10.29 0.55
C ALA A 28 -1.34 11.61 0.35
N LEU A 29 -0.62 12.72 0.17
CA LEU A 29 -1.24 14.01 -0.16
C LEU A 29 -1.83 13.99 -1.58
N SER A 30 -1.19 13.25 -2.48
CA SER A 30 -1.71 12.97 -3.82
C SER A 30 -1.34 11.55 -4.25
N ARG A 31 -2.20 10.95 -5.07
CA ARG A 31 -1.99 9.66 -5.72
C ARG A 31 -2.24 9.83 -7.22
N LEU A 32 -1.34 9.30 -8.04
CA LEU A 32 -1.47 9.23 -9.49
C LEU A 32 -1.46 7.75 -9.89
N GLU A 33 -2.31 7.37 -10.83
CA GLU A 33 -2.23 6.06 -11.49
C GLU A 33 -1.37 6.21 -12.75
N VAL A 34 -0.31 5.40 -12.84
CA VAL A 34 0.63 5.41 -13.97
C VAL A 34 0.86 3.97 -14.37
N ASP A 35 0.24 3.55 -15.47
CA ASP A 35 0.44 2.23 -16.08
C ASP A 35 0.37 1.06 -15.08
N GLY A 36 -0.68 1.03 -14.25
CA GLY A 36 -0.83 -0.04 -13.26
C GLY A 36 -0.06 0.15 -11.95
N PHE A 37 0.62 1.30 -11.78
CA PHE A 37 1.26 1.70 -10.53
C PHE A 37 0.51 2.85 -9.86
N ALA A 38 0.33 2.74 -8.55
CA ALA A 38 -0.05 3.85 -7.70
C ALA A 38 1.21 4.64 -7.29
N VAL A 39 1.37 5.84 -7.84
CA VAL A 39 2.44 6.78 -7.47
C VAL A 39 1.95 7.70 -6.35
N LEU A 40 2.44 7.43 -5.14
CA LEU A 40 2.09 8.16 -3.93
C LEU A 40 3.06 9.30 -3.70
N ARG A 41 2.53 10.51 -3.44
CA ARG A 41 3.34 11.70 -3.13
C ARG A 41 2.85 12.39 -1.88
N SER A 42 3.79 12.67 -0.99
CA SER A 42 3.60 13.29 0.32
C SER A 42 4.85 14.07 0.72
N ARG A 43 5.44 14.81 -0.25
CA ARG A 43 6.60 15.72 -0.07
C ARG A 43 7.78 15.12 0.72
N GLY A 44 8.05 13.83 0.54
CA GLY A 44 9.14 13.13 1.24
C GLY A 44 8.92 12.82 2.73
N VAL A 45 7.77 13.12 3.34
CA VAL A 45 7.51 12.93 4.78
C VAL A 45 7.74 11.49 5.24
N THR A 46 7.21 10.50 4.50
CA THR A 46 7.51 9.08 4.74
C THR A 46 7.69 8.33 3.43
N ARG A 47 8.54 7.30 3.41
CA ARG A 47 8.62 6.35 2.28
C ARG A 47 7.32 5.58 2.06
N ARG A 48 6.47 5.46 3.10
CA ARG A 48 5.14 4.84 2.98
C ARG A 48 4.10 5.70 2.26
N ALA A 49 4.32 7.00 2.17
CA ALA A 49 3.43 7.94 1.48
C ALA A 49 4.12 8.61 0.28
N ASN A 50 5.38 8.24 0.01
CA ASN A 50 6.21 8.69 -1.10
C ASN A 50 6.85 7.46 -1.76
N SER A 51 6.08 6.78 -2.60
CA SER A 51 6.58 5.62 -3.35
C SER A 51 5.66 5.28 -4.51
N ALA A 52 6.20 4.65 -5.54
CA ALA A 52 5.43 3.90 -6.51
C ALA A 52 5.14 2.48 -5.99
N VAL A 53 3.90 2.01 -6.19
CA VAL A 53 3.43 0.70 -5.76
C VAL A 53 2.80 0.00 -6.97
N PRO A 54 3.26 -1.19 -7.38
CA PRO A 54 2.56 -1.97 -8.40
C PRO A 54 1.22 -2.44 -7.84
N ILE A 55 0.15 -2.17 -8.58
CA ILE A 55 -1.23 -2.60 -8.30
C ILE A 55 -1.64 -3.67 -9.31
N ASP A 56 -1.43 -3.36 -10.59
CA ASP A 56 -1.65 -4.23 -11.74
C ASP A 56 -0.63 -3.85 -12.85
N PRO A 57 0.67 -4.07 -12.61
CA PRO A 57 1.73 -3.61 -13.52
C PRO A 57 1.69 -4.40 -14.84
N PRO A 58 2.23 -3.83 -15.94
CA PRO A 58 2.36 -4.55 -17.20
C PRO A 58 3.21 -5.81 -17.02
N THR A 59 2.83 -6.89 -17.70
CA THR A 59 3.52 -8.18 -17.62
C THR A 59 4.53 -8.38 -18.75
N ASP A 60 4.37 -7.67 -19.87
CA ASP A 60 5.36 -7.67 -20.94
C ASP A 60 6.55 -6.75 -20.60
N PRO A 61 7.79 -7.16 -20.90
CA PRO A 61 8.99 -6.41 -20.52
C PRO A 61 9.04 -4.98 -21.08
N ASP A 62 8.62 -4.78 -22.33
CA ASP A 62 8.73 -3.48 -22.99
C ASP A 62 7.77 -2.44 -22.39
N SER A 63 6.51 -2.84 -22.13
CA SER A 63 5.56 -1.95 -21.46
C SER A 63 5.92 -1.71 -20.01
N LEU A 64 6.48 -2.71 -19.31
CA LEU A 64 6.99 -2.53 -17.95
C LEU A 64 8.15 -1.53 -17.92
N ASP A 65 9.10 -1.64 -18.86
CA ASP A 65 10.21 -0.70 -18.99
C ASP A 65 9.71 0.73 -19.25
N ALA A 66 8.76 0.89 -20.17
CA ALA A 66 8.15 2.19 -20.47
C ALA A 66 7.44 2.79 -19.23
N ALA A 67 6.71 1.97 -18.47
CA ALA A 67 6.04 2.38 -17.24
C ALA A 67 7.04 2.87 -16.18
N LEU A 68 8.10 2.09 -15.92
CA LEU A 68 9.14 2.45 -14.96
C LEU A 68 9.85 3.76 -15.36
N THR A 69 10.20 3.91 -16.64
CA THR A 69 10.81 5.13 -17.18
C THR A 69 9.90 6.35 -17.00
N ARG A 70 8.59 6.20 -17.22
CA ARG A 70 7.61 7.28 -17.00
C ARG A 70 7.52 7.68 -15.54
N ILE A 71 7.44 6.71 -14.62
CA ILE A 71 7.39 6.95 -13.18
C ILE A 71 8.64 7.67 -12.70
N GLU A 72 9.82 7.22 -13.11
CA GLU A 72 11.10 7.85 -12.77
C GLU A 72 11.18 9.28 -13.29
N GLY A 73 10.75 9.52 -14.54
CA GLY A 73 10.67 10.85 -15.11
C GLY A 73 9.73 11.78 -14.35
N LEU A 74 8.54 11.29 -13.97
CA LEU A 74 7.56 12.06 -13.18
C LEU A 74 8.09 12.46 -11.80
N LEU A 75 8.74 11.52 -11.10
CA LEU A 75 9.32 11.78 -9.78
C LEU A 75 10.56 12.67 -9.88
N GLY A 76 11.43 12.42 -10.86
CA GLY A 76 12.61 13.24 -11.12
C GLY A 76 12.29 14.68 -11.47
N ALA A 77 11.26 14.92 -12.30
CA ALA A 77 10.77 16.26 -12.62
C ALA A 77 10.23 17.02 -11.39
N ALA A 78 9.80 16.30 -10.36
CA ALA A 78 9.39 16.86 -9.08
C ALA A 78 10.54 17.04 -8.07
N GLY A 79 11.77 16.68 -8.42
CA GLY A 79 12.92 16.66 -7.50
C GLY A 79 12.84 15.56 -6.45
N GLU A 80 12.04 14.52 -6.69
CA GLU A 80 11.83 13.40 -5.78
C GLU A 80 12.69 12.21 -6.21
N SER A 81 13.30 11.51 -5.24
CA SER A 81 14.00 10.26 -5.51
C SER A 81 12.99 9.12 -5.67
N PRO A 82 12.97 8.40 -6.82
CA PRO A 82 12.07 7.27 -7.00
C PRO A 82 12.27 6.22 -5.92
N THR A 83 11.17 5.78 -5.31
CA THR A 83 11.15 4.72 -4.31
C THR A 83 10.02 3.77 -4.70
N PHE A 84 10.34 2.48 -4.82
CA PHE A 84 9.36 1.45 -5.15
C PHE A 84 9.10 0.58 -3.93
N ARG A 85 7.83 0.22 -3.72
CA ARG A 85 7.44 -0.66 -2.61
C ARG A 85 6.73 -1.88 -3.14
N LEU A 86 7.43 -3.00 -3.07
CA LEU A 86 6.93 -4.30 -3.49
C LEU A 86 6.40 -5.04 -2.27
N PHE A 87 5.15 -5.46 -2.34
CA PHE A 87 4.52 -6.29 -1.31
C PHE A 87 4.78 -7.77 -1.59
N SER A 88 4.90 -8.55 -0.53
CA SER A 88 4.96 -10.01 -0.54
C SER A 88 3.75 -10.55 0.23
N ALA A 89 2.75 -11.07 -0.48
CA ALA A 89 1.58 -11.71 0.10
C ALA A 89 0.98 -12.70 -0.92
N ASP A 90 0.13 -13.61 -0.44
CA ASP A 90 -0.54 -14.58 -1.31
C ASP A 90 -1.35 -13.86 -2.41
N GLY A 91 -1.14 -14.30 -3.65
CA GLY A 91 -1.77 -13.72 -4.84
C GLY A 91 -1.13 -12.42 -5.35
N LEU A 92 0.07 -12.08 -4.88
CA LEU A 92 0.90 -11.02 -5.46
C LEU A 92 2.16 -11.61 -6.09
N ASP A 93 2.36 -11.34 -7.38
CA ASP A 93 3.63 -11.60 -8.06
C ASP A 93 4.21 -10.28 -8.55
N HIS A 94 5.29 -9.85 -7.89
CA HIS A 94 6.05 -8.66 -8.26
C HIS A 94 7.45 -9.01 -8.74
N GLU A 95 7.73 -10.28 -9.05
CA GLU A 95 9.07 -10.69 -9.46
C GLU A 95 9.52 -10.03 -10.78
N PRO A 96 8.66 -9.90 -11.81
CA PRO A 96 9.03 -9.16 -13.03
C PRO A 96 9.41 -7.69 -12.73
N VAL A 97 8.65 -7.04 -11.84
CA VAL A 97 8.92 -5.66 -11.42
C VAL A 97 10.23 -5.57 -10.64
N ARG A 98 10.49 -6.54 -9.73
CA ARG A 98 11.73 -6.62 -8.97
C ARG A 98 12.93 -6.75 -9.90
N ALA A 99 12.89 -7.70 -10.82
CA ALA A 99 13.97 -7.95 -11.77
C ALA A 99 14.27 -6.71 -12.63
N ALA A 100 13.24 -6.04 -13.13
CA ALA A 100 13.39 -4.81 -13.91
C ALA A 100 14.01 -3.66 -13.08
N LEU A 101 13.62 -3.52 -11.81
CA LEU A 101 14.22 -2.53 -10.91
C LEU A 101 15.69 -2.85 -10.59
N GLU A 102 16.03 -4.12 -10.37
CA GLU A 102 17.43 -4.53 -10.13
C GLU A 102 18.32 -4.24 -11.34
N GLN A 103 17.83 -4.50 -12.56
CA GLN A 103 18.53 -4.14 -13.80
C GLN A 103 18.77 -2.64 -13.95
N ARG A 104 17.90 -1.81 -13.37
CA ARG A 104 18.03 -0.34 -13.31
C ARG A 104 18.91 0.15 -12.15
N GLY A 105 19.47 -0.76 -11.34
CA GLY A 105 20.37 -0.43 -10.25
C GLY A 105 19.66 -0.12 -8.92
N TYR A 106 18.36 -0.39 -8.79
CA TYR A 106 17.71 -0.33 -7.48
C TYR A 106 18.18 -1.49 -6.60
N ALA A 107 18.50 -1.18 -5.36
CA ALA A 107 18.76 -2.18 -4.33
C ALA A 107 17.53 -2.36 -3.44
N ALA A 108 17.22 -3.61 -3.10
CA ALA A 108 16.22 -3.90 -2.09
C ALA A 108 16.67 -3.36 -0.72
N GLY A 109 15.81 -2.56 -0.09
CA GLY A 109 15.98 -2.18 1.31
C GLY A 109 15.61 -3.32 2.27
N PRO A 110 15.87 -3.16 3.57
CA PRO A 110 15.42 -4.11 4.58
C PRO A 110 13.90 -4.33 4.50
N PRO A 111 13.43 -5.58 4.67
CA PRO A 111 12.00 -5.88 4.62
C PRO A 111 11.24 -5.19 5.77
N VAL A 112 10.01 -4.80 5.49
CA VAL A 112 9.07 -4.29 6.50
C VAL A 112 8.01 -5.35 6.73
N HIS A 113 7.98 -5.93 7.92
CA HIS A 113 6.97 -6.93 8.28
C HIS A 113 5.65 -6.27 8.68
N VAL A 114 4.55 -6.75 8.10
CA VAL A 114 3.20 -6.43 8.55
C VAL A 114 2.77 -7.53 9.51
N LEU A 115 2.69 -7.21 10.79
CA LEU A 115 2.29 -8.16 11.82
C LEU A 115 0.77 -8.25 11.87
N LEU A 116 0.26 -9.47 11.76
CA LEU A 116 -1.17 -9.75 11.77
C LEU A 116 -1.48 -10.54 13.04
N ARG A 117 -2.51 -10.11 13.75
CA ARG A 117 -3.14 -10.88 14.81
C ARG A 117 -4.62 -10.97 14.52
N PRO A 118 -5.22 -12.17 14.46
CA PRO A 118 -6.66 -12.28 14.43
C PRO A 118 -7.23 -11.52 15.61
N LEU A 119 -8.07 -10.52 15.34
CA LEU A 119 -8.95 -10.00 16.37
C LEU A 119 -9.81 -11.19 16.79
N ALA A 120 -9.67 -11.63 18.04
CA ALA A 120 -10.73 -12.42 18.64
C ALA A 120 -12.03 -11.63 18.47
N ASP A 121 -13.18 -12.31 18.47
CA ASP A 121 -14.52 -11.70 18.45
C ASP A 121 -14.67 -10.87 19.75
N LEU A 122 -13.98 -9.72 19.83
CA LEU A 122 -13.98 -8.77 20.92
C LEU A 122 -15.25 -7.96 20.74
N ARG A 123 -16.38 -8.62 21.00
CA ARG A 123 -17.66 -7.97 21.27
C ARG A 123 -17.66 -7.30 22.65
N ALA A 124 -16.48 -6.94 23.15
CA ALA A 124 -16.40 -6.08 24.31
C ALA A 124 -17.14 -4.79 23.93
N ALA A 125 -18.12 -4.42 24.75
CA ALA A 125 -18.69 -3.09 24.63
C ALA A 125 -17.52 -2.08 24.70
N PRO A 126 -17.50 -1.04 23.85
CA PRO A 126 -16.53 0.03 23.99
C PRO A 126 -16.57 0.56 25.43
N ASP A 127 -15.43 1.01 25.95
CA ASP A 127 -15.38 1.61 27.29
C ASP A 127 -16.44 2.72 27.36
N PRO A 128 -17.34 2.74 28.36
CA PRO A 128 -18.42 3.72 28.44
C PRO A 128 -17.91 5.16 28.57
N ARG A 129 -16.62 5.35 28.89
CA ARG A 129 -15.95 6.66 28.93
C ARG A 129 -15.39 7.08 27.57
N ALA A 130 -15.29 6.17 26.60
CA ALA A 130 -14.82 6.50 25.26
C ALA A 130 -15.91 7.30 24.52
N ALA A 131 -15.64 8.58 24.28
CA ALA A 131 -16.47 9.46 23.47
C ALA A 131 -15.71 9.89 22.22
N ILE A 132 -16.33 9.77 21.05
CA ILE A 132 -15.84 10.38 19.80
C ILE A 132 -16.56 11.71 19.65
N THR A 133 -15.89 12.81 19.95
CA THR A 133 -16.40 14.17 19.72
C THR A 133 -15.93 14.65 18.36
N VAL A 134 -16.86 15.09 17.51
CA VAL A 134 -16.56 15.68 16.20
C VAL A 134 -16.79 17.19 16.31
N GLY A 135 -15.80 18.00 15.90
CA GLY A 135 -15.86 19.46 16.03
C GLY A 135 -14.48 20.09 15.98
N ALA A 136 -14.42 21.41 16.18
CA ALA A 136 -13.15 22.09 16.40
C ALA A 136 -12.47 21.51 17.65
N PRO A 137 -11.13 21.36 17.67
CA PRO A 137 -10.42 20.99 18.88
C PRO A 137 -10.72 22.02 19.99
N PRO A 138 -10.74 21.60 21.26
CA PRO A 138 -10.93 22.54 22.37
C PRO A 138 -9.85 23.64 22.32
N GLU A 139 -10.27 24.88 22.57
CA GLU A 139 -9.35 26.00 22.78
C GLU A 139 -8.67 25.82 24.15
N ASP A 140 -7.36 26.09 24.21
CA ASP A 140 -6.55 26.04 25.44
C ASP A 140 -6.96 27.11 26.46
#